data_AF-A0A094HWK0-F1
#
_entry.id   AF-A0A094HWK0-F1
#
_cell.length_a   1.000
_cell.length_b   1.000
_cell.length_c   1.000
_cell.angle_alpha   90.00
_cell.angle_beta   90.00
_cell.angle_gamma   90.00
#
_symmetry.space_group_name_H-M   'P 1'
#
loop_
_entity.id
_entity.type
_entity.pdbx_description
1 polymer ?
#
loop_
_entity_poly.entity_id
_entity_poly.type
_entity_poly.pdbx_seq_one_letter_code
_entity_poly.pdbx_strand_id
1 'polypeptide(L)'
;MSRDSSRRRSISAANTAIPLEFRTLSIGLSESNQISREFDGKEEKLRTEELDYFVNLDFHSVAAEQVLKSLDTSEKLGLDATTAAASLERDGRNTLPKVRDQYWRKIFWYIFGGFCSILWFGVIVFFLCWQPLSSPPSIRSSTISV
;
A
#
# COMPACT_ATOMS: atom_id res chain seq x y z
N MET A 1 -49.35 -26.13 -41.04
CA MET A 1 -49.02 -25.12 -40.02
C MET A 1 -47.64 -25.47 -39.48
N SER A 2 -46.59 -24.89 -40.06
CA SER A 2 -45.74 -23.82 -39.49
C SER A 2 -44.74 -24.29 -38.43
N ARG A 3 -43.48 -24.44 -38.89
CA ARG A 3 -42.20 -23.98 -38.31
C ARG A 3 -42.12 -23.81 -36.78
N ASP A 4 -41.18 -24.52 -36.16
CA ASP A 4 -40.04 -23.82 -35.56
C ASP A 4 -38.75 -24.65 -35.64
N SER A 5 -37.72 -24.00 -36.16
CA SER A 5 -36.36 -24.50 -36.31
C SER A 5 -35.45 -23.64 -35.44
N SER A 6 -35.33 -23.97 -34.17
CA SER A 6 -34.46 -23.24 -33.25
C SER A 6 -33.03 -23.80 -33.26
N ARG A 7 -32.31 -23.38 -34.30
CA ARG A 7 -30.87 -23.03 -34.36
C ARG A 7 -30.00 -23.50 -33.17
N ARG A 8 -29.32 -24.65 -33.31
CA ARG A 8 -28.08 -24.93 -32.57
C ARG A 8 -27.04 -23.88 -32.99
N ARG A 9 -26.74 -22.92 -32.13
CA ARG A 9 -25.55 -22.07 -32.27
C ARG A 9 -24.33 -22.92 -31.94
N SER A 10 -23.67 -23.43 -32.98
CA SER A 10 -22.26 -23.79 -32.90
C SER A 10 -21.48 -22.51 -32.60
N ILE A 11 -21.17 -22.27 -31.34
CA ILE A 11 -20.14 -21.30 -30.98
C ILE A 11 -18.82 -21.96 -31.39
N SER A 12 -18.33 -21.47 -32.53
CA SER A 12 -17.03 -21.75 -33.10
C SER A 12 -15.96 -21.74 -32.00
N ALA A 13 -15.38 -22.92 -31.77
CA ALA A 13 -14.10 -23.06 -31.12
C ALA A 13 -13.04 -22.47 -32.06
N ALA A 14 -12.77 -21.18 -31.92
CA ALA A 14 -11.65 -20.53 -32.59
C ALA A 14 -11.08 -19.45 -31.67
N ASN A 15 -9.93 -19.79 -31.10
CA ASN A 15 -8.90 -18.90 -30.58
C ASN A 15 -9.31 -17.91 -29.47
N THR A 16 -9.15 -18.35 -28.22
CA THR A 16 -8.31 -17.67 -27.22
C THR A 16 -8.38 -18.44 -25.91
N ALA A 17 -7.72 -19.60 -25.90
CA ALA A 17 -7.25 -20.24 -24.68
C ALA A 17 -6.13 -19.37 -24.09
N ILE A 18 -6.48 -18.27 -23.45
CA ILE A 18 -5.58 -17.59 -22.53
C ILE A 18 -5.88 -18.21 -21.17
N PRO A 19 -4.93 -18.91 -20.52
CA PRO A 19 -5.17 -19.52 -19.23
C PRO A 19 -5.60 -18.44 -18.22
N LEU A 20 -6.65 -18.75 -17.46
CA LEU A 20 -7.28 -17.90 -16.44
C LEU A 20 -6.34 -17.48 -15.28
N GLU A 21 -5.07 -17.87 -15.31
CA GLU A 21 -4.10 -17.60 -14.24
C GLU A 21 -3.69 -16.14 -14.10
N PHE A 22 -3.90 -15.28 -15.10
CA PHE A 22 -3.41 -13.89 -15.07
C PHE A 22 -4.47 -12.84 -14.77
N ARG A 23 -5.70 -13.23 -14.41
CA ARG A 23 -6.85 -12.29 -14.32
C ARG A 23 -7.06 -11.64 -12.94
N THR A 24 -6.21 -11.86 -11.95
CA THR A 24 -6.35 -11.29 -10.60
C THR A 24 -5.47 -10.06 -10.35
N LEU A 25 -4.59 -9.67 -11.27
CA LEU A 25 -3.65 -8.56 -11.02
C LEU A 25 -4.22 -7.15 -11.29
N SER A 26 -5.33 -7.01 -12.02
CA SER A 26 -5.88 -5.69 -12.36
C SER A 26 -6.74 -5.06 -11.25
N ILE A 27 -7.29 -5.86 -10.33
CA ILE A 27 -8.11 -5.33 -9.22
C ILE A 27 -7.22 -4.69 -8.13
N GLY A 28 -5.97 -5.13 -7.98
CA GLY A 28 -5.06 -4.59 -6.96
C GLY A 28 -4.32 -3.31 -7.35
N LEU A 29 -4.24 -2.99 -8.65
CA LEU A 29 -3.45 -1.85 -9.14
C LEU A 29 -4.20 -0.50 -9.00
N SER A 30 -5.53 -0.52 -8.90
CA SER A 30 -6.33 0.71 -8.74
C SER A 30 -6.30 1.24 -7.30
N GLU A 31 -6.23 0.36 -6.30
CA GLU A 31 -6.22 0.73 -4.88
C GLU A 31 -4.81 1.19 -4.45
N SER A 32 -3.74 0.57 -4.99
CA SER A 32 -2.34 0.98 -4.71
C SER A 32 -2.00 2.36 -5.30
N ASN A 33 -2.58 2.71 -6.45
CA ASN A 33 -2.34 4.00 -7.11
C ASN A 33 -3.08 5.16 -6.40
N GLN A 34 -4.25 4.91 -5.81
CA GLN A 34 -4.95 5.94 -5.03
C GLN A 34 -4.24 6.28 -3.71
N ILE A 35 -3.69 5.29 -3.00
CA ILE A 35 -2.95 5.53 -1.75
C ILE A 35 -1.62 6.25 -2.03
N SER A 36 -0.98 5.96 -3.17
CA SER A 36 0.32 6.57 -3.54
C SER A 36 0.20 8.04 -3.97
N ARG A 37 -0.98 8.50 -4.40
CA ARG A 37 -1.17 9.87 -4.91
C ARG A 37 -1.44 10.91 -3.82
N GLU A 38 -1.77 10.48 -2.61
CA GLU A 38 -2.13 11.39 -1.52
C GLU A 38 -0.95 11.70 -0.58
N PHE A 39 0.17 10.96 -0.71
CA PHE A 39 1.38 11.17 0.10
C PHE A 39 2.55 11.66 -0.78
N ASP A 40 2.81 12.96 -0.66
CA ASP A 40 4.10 13.64 -0.89
C ASP A 40 4.66 13.72 -2.32
N GLY A 41 4.44 14.87 -2.98
CA GLY A 41 5.05 15.22 -4.26
C GLY A 41 6.57 15.41 -4.25
N LYS A 42 7.26 15.25 -3.11
CA LYS A 42 8.73 15.16 -3.03
C LYS A 42 9.24 13.74 -3.26
N GLU A 43 8.53 12.71 -2.79
CA GLU A 43 8.93 11.31 -3.02
C GLU A 43 8.80 10.92 -4.50
N GLU A 44 7.79 11.42 -5.21
CA GLU A 44 7.63 11.18 -6.66
C GLU A 44 8.82 11.70 -7.48
N LYS A 45 9.35 12.89 -7.15
CA LYS A 45 10.49 13.47 -7.87
C LYS A 45 11.78 12.67 -7.66
N LEU A 46 12.05 12.29 -6.41
CA LEU A 46 13.22 11.46 -6.08
C LEU A 46 13.13 10.09 -6.77
N ARG A 47 11.94 9.47 -6.79
CA ARG A 47 11.72 8.20 -7.50
C ARG A 47 11.92 8.33 -9.02
N THR A 48 11.57 9.48 -9.61
CA THR A 48 11.76 9.73 -11.04
C THR A 48 13.24 9.88 -11.37
N GLU A 49 13.98 10.66 -10.58
CA GLU A 49 15.43 10.85 -10.76
C GLU A 49 16.21 9.54 -10.58
N GLU A 50 15.83 8.71 -9.61
CA GLU A 50 16.39 7.36 -9.45
C GLU A 50 16.07 6.46 -10.65
N LEU A 51 14.83 6.49 -11.16
CA LEU A 51 14.44 5.71 -12.33
C LEU A 51 15.26 6.09 -13.56
N ASP A 52 15.44 7.39 -13.80
CA ASP A 52 16.24 7.90 -14.91
C ASP A 52 17.71 7.46 -14.80
N TYR A 53 18.26 7.38 -13.58
CA TYR A 53 19.60 6.83 -13.35
C TYR A 53 19.69 5.36 -13.77
N PHE A 54 18.73 4.52 -13.35
CA PHE A 54 18.74 3.09 -13.71
C PHE A 54 18.49 2.85 -15.20
N VAL A 55 17.70 3.69 -15.85
CA VAL A 55 17.44 3.60 -17.30
C VAL A 55 18.69 3.92 -18.11
N ASN A 56 19.52 4.86 -17.66
CA ASN A 56 20.75 5.25 -18.35
C ASN A 56 21.97 4.36 -17.98
N LEU A 57 21.76 3.26 -17.24
CA LEU A 57 22.83 2.43 -16.71
C LEU A 57 23.28 1.34 -17.71
N ASP A 58 24.24 1.68 -18.57
CA ASP A 58 24.67 0.82 -19.69
C ASP A 58 25.92 -0.05 -19.41
N PHE A 59 25.97 -0.75 -18.27
CA PHE A 59 27.11 -1.65 -17.96
C PHE A 59 27.26 -2.84 -18.91
N HIS A 60 26.19 -3.23 -19.60
CA HIS A 60 26.16 -4.38 -20.50
C HIS A 60 26.66 -4.06 -21.92
N SER A 61 26.70 -2.78 -22.30
CA SER A 61 27.14 -2.33 -23.63
C SER A 61 28.59 -1.84 -23.65
N VAL A 62 29.16 -1.58 -22.48
CA VAL A 62 30.51 -1.05 -22.30
C VAL A 62 31.53 -2.18 -22.17
N ALA A 63 32.75 -1.96 -22.67
CA ALA A 63 33.83 -2.96 -22.59
C ALA A 63 34.24 -3.24 -21.14
N ALA A 64 34.58 -4.50 -20.83
CA ALA A 64 34.88 -4.95 -19.47
C ALA A 64 35.96 -4.10 -18.76
N GLU A 65 37.03 -3.70 -19.47
CA GLU A 65 38.08 -2.86 -18.88
C GLU A 65 37.58 -1.49 -18.42
N GLN A 66 36.63 -0.90 -19.15
CA GLN A 66 36.05 0.39 -18.76
C GLN A 66 35.12 0.26 -17.55
N VAL A 67 34.42 -0.87 -17.42
CA VAL A 67 33.59 -1.18 -16.26
C VAL A 67 34.45 -1.46 -15.03
N LEU A 68 35.54 -2.22 -15.17
CA LEU A 68 36.49 -2.48 -14.09
C LEU A 68 37.13 -1.20 -13.57
N LYS A 69 37.44 -0.25 -14.48
CA LYS A 69 37.96 1.07 -14.12
C LYS A 69 36.91 1.96 -13.44
N SER A 70 35.65 1.92 -13.86
CA SER A 70 34.59 2.73 -13.23
C SER A 70 34.19 2.22 -11.85
N LEU A 71 34.30 0.91 -11.63
CA LEU A 71 34.02 0.25 -10.34
C LEU A 71 35.26 0.08 -9.45
N ASP A 72 36.43 0.55 -9.90
CA ASP A 72 37.74 0.42 -9.21
C ASP A 72 38.01 -1.01 -8.71
N THR A 73 37.77 -2.00 -9.58
CA THR A 73 37.85 -3.42 -9.22
C THR A 73 38.74 -4.21 -10.17
N SER A 74 39.34 -5.30 -9.67
CA SER A 74 40.22 -6.18 -10.44
C SER A 74 39.45 -7.38 -11.00
N GLU A 75 39.66 -7.72 -12.27
CA GLU A 75 39.03 -8.89 -12.90
C GLU A 75 39.42 -10.22 -12.22
N LYS A 76 40.65 -10.33 -11.73
CA LYS A 76 41.21 -11.61 -11.22
C LYS A 76 41.05 -11.77 -9.71
N LEU A 77 41.20 -10.67 -8.97
CA LEU A 77 41.20 -10.67 -7.51
C LEU A 77 39.93 -10.06 -6.91
N GLY A 78 39.12 -9.37 -7.71
CA GLY A 78 37.92 -8.68 -7.26
C GLY A 78 38.21 -7.41 -6.47
N LEU A 79 37.27 -7.05 -5.59
CA LEU A 79 37.38 -5.90 -4.69
C LEU A 79 38.08 -6.32 -3.39
N ASP A 80 38.94 -5.45 -2.86
CA ASP A 80 39.61 -5.71 -1.58
C ASP A 80 38.61 -5.73 -0.42
N ALA A 81 38.90 -6.54 0.60
CA ALA A 81 38.03 -6.69 1.77
C ALA A 81 37.86 -5.38 2.55
N THR A 82 38.90 -4.52 2.59
CA THR A 82 38.82 -3.22 3.28
C THR A 82 37.95 -2.23 2.51
N THR A 83 38.11 -2.17 1.18
CA THR A 83 37.27 -1.34 0.29
C THR A 83 35.82 -1.81 0.32
N ALA A 84 35.58 -3.13 0.32
CA ALA A 84 34.24 -3.69 0.40
C ALA A 84 33.53 -3.33 1.72
N ALA A 85 34.25 -3.35 2.84
CA ALA A 85 33.72 -2.94 4.14
C ALA A 85 33.39 -1.43 4.15
N ALA A 86 34.27 -0.59 3.61
CA ALA A 86 34.03 0.85 3.50
C ALA A 86 32.82 1.18 2.60
N SER A 87 32.65 0.49 1.48
CA SER A 87 31.47 0.63 0.62
C SER A 87 30.20 0.16 1.32
N LEU A 88 30.26 -0.89 2.13
CA LEU A 88 29.10 -1.37 2.91
C LEU A 88 28.67 -0.37 4.00
N GLU A 89 29.62 0.32 4.63
CA GLU A 89 29.32 1.39 5.59
C GLU A 89 28.74 2.63 4.91
N ARG A 90 29.20 2.97 3.70
CA ARG A 90 28.71 4.11 2.93
C ARG A 90 27.32 3.87 2.31
N ASP A 91 27.14 2.77 1.60
CA ASP A 91 25.95 2.48 0.78
C ASP A 91 24.89 1.71 1.57
N GLY A 92 25.28 1.11 2.71
CA GLY A 92 24.40 0.28 3.52
C GLY A 92 24.25 -1.14 2.98
N ARG A 93 23.50 -1.95 3.72
CA ARG A 93 23.23 -3.35 3.34
C ARG A 93 22.42 -3.40 2.05
N ASN A 94 22.86 -4.22 1.10
CA ASN A 94 22.10 -4.56 -0.11
C ASN A 94 20.84 -5.38 0.26
N THR A 95 19.84 -4.70 0.77
CA THR A 95 18.54 -5.26 1.15
C THR A 95 17.47 -4.27 0.75
N LEU A 96 16.45 -4.75 0.05
CA LEU A 96 15.32 -3.91 -0.34
C LEU A 96 14.71 -3.27 0.91
N PRO A 97 14.48 -1.95 0.92
CA PRO A 97 13.91 -1.27 2.06
C PRO A 97 12.52 -1.85 2.33
N LYS A 98 12.35 -2.48 3.49
CA LYS A 98 11.03 -2.95 3.93
C LYS A 98 10.30 -1.76 4.53
N VAL A 99 9.24 -1.30 3.86
CA VAL A 99 8.34 -0.31 4.44
C VAL A 99 7.73 -0.91 5.71
N ARG A 100 7.84 -0.17 6.83
CA ARG A 100 7.24 -0.58 8.09
C ARG A 100 5.75 -0.27 8.05
N ASP A 101 4.94 -1.32 8.00
CA ASP A 101 3.49 -1.17 8.10
C ASP A 101 3.09 -0.67 9.50
N GLN A 102 2.40 0.47 9.53
CA GLN A 102 1.82 1.00 10.76
C GLN A 102 0.42 0.43 10.96
N TYR A 103 0.33 -0.82 11.41
CA TYR A 103 -0.96 -1.53 11.59
C TYR A 103 -1.95 -0.77 12.48
N TRP A 104 -1.47 -0.07 13.51
CA TRP A 104 -2.28 0.77 14.40
C TRP A 104 -2.96 1.94 13.68
N ARG A 105 -2.30 2.54 12.67
CA ARG A 105 -2.93 3.58 11.86
C ARG A 105 -3.99 2.99 10.93
N LYS A 106 -3.70 1.82 10.36
CA LYS A 106 -4.63 1.11 9.47
C LYS A 106 -5.89 0.67 10.20
N ILE A 107 -5.77 0.16 11.43
CA ILE A 107 -6.92 -0.23 12.24
C ILE A 107 -7.71 1.00 12.74
N PHE A 108 -7.04 2.10 13.10
CA PHE A 108 -7.73 3.33 13.48
C PHE A 108 -8.59 3.87 12.32
N TRP A 109 -8.01 3.96 11.13
CA TRP A 109 -8.76 4.40 9.94
C TRP A 109 -9.89 3.42 9.56
N TYR A 110 -9.70 2.12 9.80
CA TYR A 110 -10.75 1.12 9.57
C TYR A 110 -11.92 1.27 10.56
N ILE A 111 -11.63 1.46 11.85
CA ILE A 111 -12.65 1.61 12.90
C ILE A 111 -13.40 2.94 12.77
N PHE A 112 -12.72 4.02 12.37
CA PHE A 112 -13.35 5.33 12.17
C PHE A 112 -13.89 5.54 10.74
N GLY A 113 -13.82 4.52 9.88
CA GLY A 113 -14.29 4.58 8.49
C GLY A 113 -15.75 4.14 8.29
N GLY A 114 -16.39 4.69 7.25
CA GLY A 114 -17.70 4.25 6.75
C GLY A 114 -18.82 4.27 7.80
N PHE A 115 -19.41 3.10 8.06
CA PHE A 115 -20.56 2.94 8.94
C PHE A 115 -20.19 2.88 10.44
N CYS A 116 -18.97 2.45 10.77
CA CYS A 116 -18.55 2.25 12.17
C CYS A 116 -18.43 3.58 12.94
N SER A 117 -18.13 4.68 12.25
CA SER A 117 -18.10 6.04 12.81
C SER A 117 -19.44 6.45 13.45
N ILE A 118 -20.57 6.08 12.82
CA ILE A 118 -21.92 6.39 13.33
C ILE A 118 -22.22 5.59 14.59
N LEU A 119 -21.77 4.32 14.65
CA LEU A 119 -21.89 3.49 15.85
C LEU A 119 -21.13 4.12 17.03
N TRP A 120 -19.91 4.61 16.81
CA TRP A 120 -19.13 5.29 17.84
C TRP A 120 -19.82 6.55 18.34
N PHE A 121 -20.42 7.34 17.44
CA PHE A 121 -21.22 8.50 17.83
C PHE A 121 -22.44 8.10 18.69
N GLY A 122 -23.13 7.01 18.33
CA GLY A 122 -24.24 6.47 19.11
C GLY A 122 -23.83 6.07 20.54
N VAL A 123 -22.66 5.46 20.71
CA VAL A 123 -22.10 5.11 22.03
C VAL A 123 -21.81 6.38 22.84
N ILE A 124 -21.20 7.39 22.24
CA ILE A 124 -20.91 8.66 22.91
C ILE A 124 -22.21 9.35 23.37
N VAL A 125 -23.21 9.43 22.49
CA VAL A 125 -24.53 10.02 22.81
C VAL A 125 -25.24 9.20 23.89
N PHE A 126 -25.16 7.87 23.84
CA PHE A 126 -25.72 6.99 24.87
C PHE A 126 -25.13 7.28 26.25
N PHE A 127 -23.81 7.42 26.36
CA PHE A 127 -23.16 7.80 27.62
C PHE A 127 -23.54 9.21 28.07
N LEU A 128 -23.64 10.17 27.14
CA LEU A 128 -24.10 11.53 27.44
C LEU A 128 -25.55 11.58 27.93
N CYS A 129 -26.43 10.71 27.44
CA CYS A 129 -27.81 10.60 27.89
C CYS A 129 -27.96 9.81 29.20
N TRP A 130 -27.02 8.93 29.54
CA TRP A 130 -27.00 8.20 30.80
C TRP A 130 -26.60 9.09 31.99
N GLN A 131 -25.60 9.96 31.80
CA GLN A 131 -25.09 10.86 32.86
C GLN A 131 -26.12 11.83 33.48
N PRO A 132 -27.10 12.42 32.76
CA PRO A 132 -28.12 13.29 33.34
C PRO A 132 -29.25 12.55 34.09
N LEU A 133 -29.34 11.22 34.03
CA LEU A 133 -30.41 10.46 34.70
C LEU A 133 -29.98 9.84 36.04
N SER A 134 -28.68 9.78 36.34
CA SER A 134 -28.15 9.20 37.59
C SER A 134 -28.09 10.17 38.77
N SER A 135 -28.49 11.43 38.58
CA SER A 135 -28.55 12.44 39.65
C SER A 135 -30.01 12.63 40.08
N PRO A 136 -30.52 11.90 41.09
CA PRO A 136 -31.84 12.19 41.62
C PRO A 136 -31.83 13.63 42.18
N PRO A 137 -32.83 14.48 41.89
CA PRO A 137 -32.97 15.72 42.64
C PRO A 137 -33.14 15.33 44.11
N SER A 138 -32.24 15.82 44.96
CA SER A 138 -32.42 15.77 46.39
C SER A 138 -33.69 16.58 46.70
N ILE A 139 -34.79 15.85 46.89
CA ILE A 139 -36.06 16.38 47.38
C ILE A 139 -35.76 16.94 48.78
N ARG A 140 -35.39 18.22 48.85
CA ARG A 140 -35.40 18.97 50.09
C ARG A 140 -36.86 19.13 50.48
N SER A 141 -37.36 18.21 51.29
CA SER A 141 -38.57 18.40 52.08
C SER A 141 -38.29 19.46 53.15
N SER A 142 -38.10 20.71 52.74
CA SER A 142 -37.99 21.83 53.66
C SER A 142 -39.40 22.34 53.93
N THR A 143 -40.00 21.79 54.99
CA THR A 143 -40.78 22.57 55.96
C THR A 143 -42.01 23.31 55.43
N ILE A 144 -43.14 22.59 55.36
CA ILE A 144 -44.43 23.18 55.75
C ILE A 144 -44.48 23.04 57.28
N SER A 145 -44.15 24.13 57.98
CA SER A 145 -44.55 24.31 59.37
C SER A 145 -45.71 25.29 59.37
N VAL A 146 -46.76 24.85 60.05
CA VAL A 146 -48.06 25.48 60.31
C VAL A 146 -47.94 26.90 60.85
#